data_AF-A0A7C5E1P2-F1
#
_entry.id   AF-A0A7C5E1P2-F1
#
_cell.length_a   1.000
_cell.length_b   1.000
_cell.length_c   1.000
_cell.angle_alpha   90.00
_cell.angle_beta   90.00
_cell.angle_gamma   90.00
#
_symmetry.space_group_name_H-M   'P 1'
#
loop_
_entity.id
_entity.type
_entity.pdbx_description
1 polymer ?
#
loop_
_entity_poly.entity_id
_entity_poly.type
_entity_poly.pdbx_seq_one_letter_code
_entity_poly.pdbx_strand_id
1 'polypeptide(L)' 'MTSETEDILPPGVILHDTLNQISSVISIAQLCLISKEVSPEIQHDLKRIVEMTKEVAANLKRLAETLEEEEEA' A
#
# COMPACT_ATOMS: atom_id res chain seq x y z
N MET A 1 0.26 30.07 25.41
CA MET A 1 0.86 29.48 24.20
C MET A 1 0.32 28.06 24.13
N THR A 2 -0.71 27.83 23.32
CA THR A 2 -1.37 26.53 23.19
C THR A 2 -0.54 25.68 22.24
N SER A 3 0.03 24.59 22.74
CA SER A 3 0.67 23.56 21.93
C SER A 3 -0.33 23.04 20.89
N GLU A 4 0.00 23.23 19.62
CA GLU A 4 -0.60 22.49 18.52
C GLU A 4 -0.10 21.06 18.65
N THR A 5 -0.89 20.20 19.26
CA THR A 5 -0.72 18.75 19.11
C THR A 5 -1.05 18.45 17.66
N GLU A 6 -0.03 18.21 16.82
CA GLU A 6 -0.23 17.52 15.55
C GLU A 6 -1.03 16.25 15.85
N ASP A 7 -2.25 16.15 15.29
CA ASP A 7 -3.10 14.97 15.41
C ASP A 7 -2.40 13.81 14.68
N ILE A 8 -1.53 13.11 15.41
CA ILE A 8 -0.89 11.89 14.94
C ILE A 8 -2.01 10.85 14.86
N LEU A 9 -2.36 10.48 13.62
CA LEU A 9 -3.34 9.42 13.37
C LEU A 9 -2.91 8.12 14.06
N PRO A 10 -3.85 7.33 14.60
CA PRO A 10 -3.53 6.04 15.18
C PRO A 10 -2.78 5.17 14.17
N PRO A 11 -1.77 4.38 14.60
CA PRO A 11 -0.97 3.55 13.70
C PRO A 11 -1.81 2.65 12.77
N GLY A 12 -2.91 2.09 13.27
CA GLY A 12 -3.84 1.28 12.47
C GLY A 12 -4.53 2.06 11.34
N VAL A 13 -4.85 3.34 11.55
CA VAL A 13 -5.46 4.21 10.51
C VAL A 13 -4.44 4.48 9.39
N ILE A 14 -3.20 4.81 9.76
CA ILE A 14 -2.11 5.04 8.80
C ILE A 14 -1.84 3.77 7.97
N LEU A 15 -1.84 2.60 8.62
CA LEU A 15 -1.60 1.32 7.98
C LEU A 15 -2.70 0.96 6.99
N HIS A 16 -3.97 1.17 7.37
CA HIS A 16 -5.13 0.96 6.50
C HIS A 16 -5.12 1.90 5.30
N ASP A 17 -4.83 3.18 5.49
CA ASP A 17 -4.72 4.15 4.40
C ASP A 17 -3.58 3.80 3.44
N THR A 18 -2.45 3.34 3.96
CA THR A 18 -1.31 2.88 3.16
C THR A 18 -1.69 1.66 2.31
N LEU A 19 -2.40 0.67 2.89
CA LEU A 19 -2.89 -0.49 2.15
C LEU A 19 -3.88 -0.10 1.04
N ASN A 20 -4.72 0.91 1.27
CA ASN A 20 -5.64 1.44 0.25
C ASN A 20 -4.91 2.14 -0.90
N GLN A 21 -3.87 2.92 -0.60
CA GLN A 21 -3.02 3.54 -1.62
C GLN A 21 -2.32 2.49 -2.47
N ILE A 22 -1.77 1.45 -1.84
CA ILE A 22 -1.18 0.30 -2.54
C ILE A 22 -2.19 -0.37 -3.48
N SER A 23 -3.41 -0.63 -2.99
CA SER A 23 -4.49 -1.22 -3.80
C SER A 23 -4.80 -0.36 -5.04
N SER A 24 -4.79 0.96 -4.88
CA SER A 24 -5.01 1.91 -5.98
C SER A 24 -3.90 1.85 -7.03
N VAL A 25 -2.63 1.81 -6.59
CA VAL A 25 -1.47 1.67 -7.49
C VAL A 25 -1.54 0.38 -8.29
N ILE A 26 -1.85 -0.75 -7.64
CA ILE A 26 -2.01 -2.04 -8.31
C ILE A 26 -3.12 -1.98 -9.35
N SER A 27 -4.27 -1.40 -8.99
CA SER A 27 -5.43 -1.28 -9.89
C SER A 27 -5.09 -0.44 -11.13
N ILE A 28 -4.41 0.70 -10.96
CA ILE A 28 -3.96 1.54 -12.07
C ILE A 28 -2.97 0.79 -12.97
N ALA A 29 -1.98 0.14 -12.38
CA ALA A 29 -1.00 -0.64 -13.15
C ALA A 29 -1.66 -1.77 -13.95
N GLN A 30 -2.65 -2.45 -13.36
CA GLN A 30 -3.43 -3.47 -14.06
C GLN A 30 -4.26 -2.90 -15.21
N LEU A 31 -4.88 -1.73 -15.04
CA LEU A 31 -5.60 -1.05 -16.12
C LEU A 31 -4.66 -0.68 -17.27
N CYS A 32 -3.46 -0.19 -16.98
CA CYS A 32 -2.43 0.07 -17.98
C CYS A 32 -2.02 -1.20 -18.72
N LEU A 33 -1.85 -2.33 -18.02
CA LEU A 33 -1.49 -3.61 -18.63
C LEU A 33 -2.57 -4.19 -19.56
N ILE A 34 -3.84 -3.83 -19.36
CA ILE A 34 -4.94 -4.24 -20.25
C ILE A 34 -5.01 -3.34 -21.49
N SER A 35 -4.53 -2.10 -21.41
CA SER A 35 -4.48 -1.19 -22.55
C SER A 35 -3.53 -1.72 -23.63
N LYS A 36 -4.01 -1.74 -24.88
CA LYS A 36 -3.21 -2.16 -26.05
C LYS A 36 -2.17 -1.11 -26.49
N GLU A 37 -2.09 0.02 -25.79
CA GLU A 37 -1.26 1.17 -26.16
C GLU A 37 0.09 1.19 -25.42
N VAL A 38 0.31 0.26 -24.49
CA VAL A 38 1.53 0.23 -23.66
C VAL A 38 2.61 -0.63 -24.31
N SER A 39 3.83 -0.09 -24.44
CA SER A 39 4.96 -0.83 -25.01
C SER A 39 5.36 -2.04 -24.14
N PRO A 40 5.95 -3.10 -24.72
CA PRO A 40 6.37 -4.29 -23.96
C PRO A 40 7.31 -4.00 -22.79
N GLU A 41 8.20 -3.02 -22.94
CA GLU A 41 9.13 -2.57 -21.89
C GLU A 41 8.37 -1.98 -20.70
N ILE A 42 7.42 -1.07 -20.96
CA ILE A 42 6.59 -0.48 -19.91
C ILE A 42 5.69 -1.54 -19.26
N GLN A 43 5.17 -2.51 -20.02
CA GLN A 43 4.41 -3.63 -19.45
C GLN A 43 5.27 -4.47 -18.49
N HIS A 44 6.54 -4.70 -18.81
CA HIS A 44 7.46 -5.39 -17.92
C HIS A 44 7.67 -4.62 -16.61
N ASP A 45 7.91 -3.31 -16.71
CA ASP A 45 8.11 -2.46 -15.54
C ASP A 45 6.84 -2.37 -14.68
N LEU A 46 5.66 -2.26 -15.30
CA LEU A 46 4.38 -2.29 -14.59
C LEU A 46 4.14 -3.61 -13.87
N LYS A 47 4.48 -4.76 -14.47
CA LYS A 47 4.39 -6.06 -13.80
C LYS A 47 5.30 -6.11 -12.58
N ARG A 48 6.54 -5.63 -12.72
CA ARG A 48 7.50 -5.54 -11.61
C ARG A 48 6.99 -4.63 -10.49
N ILE A 49 6.42 -3.48 -10.82
CA ILE A 49 5.79 -2.58 -9.84
C ILE A 49 4.67 -3.31 -9.10
N VAL A 50 3.79 -4.02 -9.81
CA VAL A 50 2.70 -4.79 -9.18
C VAL A 50 3.24 -5.86 -8.22
N GLU A 51 4.27 -6.60 -8.61
CA GLU A 51 4.87 -7.63 -7.75
C GLU A 51 5.50 -7.04 -6.49
N MET A 52 6.31 -5.98 -6.64
CA MET A 52 6.94 -5.30 -5.50
C MET A 52 5.89 -4.71 -4.56
N THR A 53 4.84 -4.08 -5.11
CA THR A 53 3.79 -3.47 -4.29
C THR A 53 2.96 -4.51 -3.54
N LYS A 54 2.75 -5.71 -4.14
CA LYS A 54 2.11 -6.84 -3.45
C LYS A 54 2.95 -7.37 -2.28
N GLU A 55 4.27 -7.44 -2.44
CA GLU A 55 5.18 -7.83 -1.36
C GLU A 55 5.11 -6.84 -0.19
N VAL A 56 5.14 -5.53 -0.49
CA VAL A 56 4.98 -4.47 0.52
C VAL A 56 3.63 -4.62 1.25
N ALA A 57 2.52 -4.82 0.51
CA ALA A 57 1.22 -5.06 1.13
C ALA A 57 1.21 -6.29 2.04
N ALA A 58 1.87 -7.38 1.65
CA ALA A 58 1.94 -8.59 2.47
C ALA A 58 2.75 -8.37 3.76
N ASN A 59 3.82 -7.56 3.71
CA ASN A 59 4.60 -7.19 4.89
C ASN A 59 3.81 -6.27 5.83
N LEU A 60 3.08 -5.31 5.27
CA LEU A 60 2.24 -4.39 6.06
C LEU A 60 1.06 -5.12 6.72
N LYS A 61 0.45 -6.10 6.05
CA LYS A 61 -0.58 -6.95 6.66
C LYS A 61 -0.05 -7.75 7.85
N ARG A 62 1.12 -8.38 7.69
CA ARG A 62 1.76 -9.10 8.80
C ARG A 62 2.10 -8.18 9.98
N LEU A 63 2.55 -6.96 9.69
CA LEU A 63 2.78 -5.95 10.71
C LEU A 63 1.47 -5.54 11.41
N ALA A 64 0.37 -5.41 10.67
CA ALA A 64 -0.95 -5.14 11.23
C ALA A 64 -1.36 -6.22 12.24
N GLU A 65 -1.26 -7.49 11.82
CA GLU A 65 -1.59 -8.66 12.64
C GLU A 65 -0.74 -8.70 13.93
N THR A 66 0.57 -8.42 13.84
CA THR A 66 1.46 -8.37 15.01
C THR A 66 1.09 -7.25 15.97
N LEU A 67 0.74 -6.07 15.47
CA LEU A 67 0.34 -4.93 16.31
C LEU A 67 -1.00 -5.18 17.01
N GLU A 68 -1.96 -5.83 16.33
CA GLU A 68 -3.25 -6.23 16.92
C GLU A 68 -3.05 -7.26 18.05
N GLU A 69 -2.16 -8.23 17.87
CA GLU A 69 -1.81 -9.22 18.91
C GLU A 69 -1.14 -8.58 20.14
N GLU A 70 -0.31 -7.56 19.97
CA GLU A 70 0.34 -6.83 21.07
C GLU A 70 -0.64 -5.94 21.87
N GLU A 71 -1.71 -5.46 21.25
CA GLU A 71 -2.74 -4.65 21.94
C GLU A 71 -3.72 -5.50 22.78
N GLU A 72 -3.87 -6.80 22.49
CA GLU A 72 -4.73 -7.74 23.22
C GLU A 72 -4.05 -8.46 24.40
N ALA A 73 -2.72 -8.34 24.54
CA ALA A 73 -1.89 -9.07 25.52
C ALA A 73 -1.56 -8.26 26.80
#